data_AF-A0A1H8M5K4-F1
#
_entry.id   AF-A0A1H8M5K4-F1
#
_cell.length_a   1.000
_cell.length_b   1.000
_cell.length_c   1.000
_cell.angle_alpha   90.00
_cell.angle_beta   90.00
_cell.angle_gamma   90.00
#
_symmetry.space_group_name_H-M   'P 1'
#
loop_
_entity.id
_entity.type
_entity.pdbx_description
1 polymer ?
#
loop_
_entity_poly.entity_id
_entity_poly.type
_entity_poly.pdbx_seq_one_letter_code
_entity_poly.pdbx_strand_id
1 'polypeptide(L)'
;MKRKQKNLPTMGMENESPEWAKMEAFERELRWMRVLNWLGWAPLMAVVQLLGLLALFLWSGPLIRWFDPGAGVIDAGAISPCLLALLVVNLCAVSAWLLLRLIREGLTGFYEWDNELDGFTNKLPVCLRAKILTVGYFILLLLAVGLFWVLV
;
A
#
# COMPACT_ATOMS: atom_id res chain seq x y z
N MET A 1 -71.96 -11.39 -31.36
CA MET A 1 -70.68 -10.68 -31.10
C MET A 1 -69.60 -11.71 -30.81
N LYS A 2 -68.67 -11.97 -31.76
CA LYS A 2 -67.56 -12.92 -31.60
C LYS A 2 -66.27 -12.15 -31.27
N ARG A 3 -65.68 -12.36 -30.09
CA ARG A 3 -64.40 -11.74 -29.69
C ARG A 3 -63.25 -12.49 -30.36
N LYS A 4 -62.47 -11.78 -31.20
CA LYS A 4 -61.22 -12.26 -31.78
C LYS A 4 -60.20 -12.49 -30.65
N GLN A 5 -59.79 -13.73 -30.43
CA GLN A 5 -58.58 -14.04 -29.68
C GLN A 5 -57.38 -13.51 -30.47
N LYS A 6 -56.66 -12.54 -29.91
CA LYS A 6 -55.37 -12.09 -30.41
C LYS A 6 -54.35 -13.14 -30.01
N ASN A 7 -53.78 -13.81 -31.00
CA ASN A 7 -52.67 -14.74 -30.83
C ASN A 7 -51.51 -13.99 -30.15
N LEU A 8 -51.13 -14.46 -28.97
CA LEU A 8 -49.94 -14.00 -28.27
C LEU A 8 -48.73 -14.52 -29.05
N PRO A 9 -47.77 -13.68 -29.47
CA PRO A 9 -46.53 -14.18 -30.02
C PRO A 9 -45.79 -14.93 -28.91
N THR A 10 -45.69 -16.25 -29.06
CA THR A 10 -44.71 -17.06 -28.35
C THR A 10 -43.34 -16.53 -28.75
N MET A 11 -42.76 -15.69 -27.89
CA MET A 11 -41.34 -15.33 -27.93
C MET A 11 -40.58 -16.64 -27.92
N GLY A 12 -39.97 -16.97 -29.06
CA GLY A 12 -39.07 -18.10 -29.15
C GLY A 12 -37.96 -17.90 -28.14
N MET A 13 -37.83 -18.85 -27.21
CA MET A 13 -36.59 -19.06 -26.49
C MET A 13 -35.57 -19.63 -27.48
N GLU A 14 -35.13 -18.80 -28.41
CA GLU A 14 -34.15 -19.15 -29.44
C GLU A 14 -32.77 -18.83 -28.87
N ASN A 15 -32.11 -19.85 -28.32
CA ASN A 15 -30.65 -19.99 -28.26
C ASN A 15 -29.79 -18.83 -27.73
N GLU A 16 -30.26 -18.03 -26.78
CA GLU A 16 -29.39 -17.02 -26.12
C GLU A 16 -28.32 -17.62 -25.19
N SER A 17 -28.28 -18.95 -24.99
CA SER A 17 -27.56 -19.54 -23.85
C SER A 17 -26.01 -19.51 -23.79
N PRO A 18 -25.24 -19.32 -24.89
CA PRO A 18 -23.78 -19.36 -24.80
C PRO A 18 -23.10 -17.99 -24.60
N GLU A 19 -23.77 -16.87 -24.90
CA GLU A 19 -23.16 -15.53 -24.85
C GLU A 19 -23.20 -14.92 -23.44
N TRP A 20 -24.31 -15.10 -22.71
CA TRP A 20 -24.42 -14.60 -21.33
C TRP A 20 -23.42 -15.27 -20.39
N ALA A 21 -23.18 -16.58 -20.56
CA ALA A 21 -22.19 -17.32 -19.78
C ALA A 21 -20.76 -16.80 -19.99
N LYS A 22 -20.43 -16.33 -21.21
CA LYS A 22 -19.13 -15.70 -21.50
C LYS A 22 -19.01 -14.32 -20.87
N MET A 23 -20.09 -13.51 -20.90
CA MET A 23 -20.11 -12.21 -20.22
C MET A 23 -19.91 -12.34 -18.71
N GLU A 24 -20.57 -13.31 -18.05
CA GLU A 24 -20.39 -13.55 -16.62
C GLU A 24 -18.97 -13.99 -16.23
N ALA A 25 -18.31 -14.76 -17.10
CA ALA A 25 -16.92 -15.16 -16.91
C ALA A 25 -15.98 -13.95 -17.04
N PHE A 26 -16.18 -13.12 -18.06
CA PHE A 26 -15.37 -11.93 -18.30
C PHE A 26 -15.55 -10.88 -17.19
N GLU A 27 -16.77 -10.71 -16.67
CA GLU A 27 -17.04 -9.79 -15.56
C GLU A 27 -16.41 -10.27 -14.25
N ARG A 28 -16.32 -11.58 -14.03
CA ARG A 28 -15.56 -12.18 -12.92
C ARG A 28 -14.07 -11.85 -13.03
N GLU A 29 -13.46 -11.99 -14.21
CA GLU A 29 -12.05 -11.64 -14.42
C GLU A 29 -11.79 -10.15 -14.21
N LEU A 30 -12.66 -9.27 -14.70
CA LEU A 30 -12.57 -7.82 -14.49
C LEU A 30 -12.67 -7.43 -13.00
N ARG A 31 -13.49 -8.13 -12.21
CA ARG A 31 -13.52 -7.93 -10.75
C ARG A 31 -12.18 -8.26 -10.10
N TRP A 32 -11.56 -9.38 -10.49
CA TRP A 32 -10.23 -9.75 -9.98
C TRP A 32 -9.16 -8.74 -10.38
N MET A 33 -9.16 -8.26 -11.63
CA MET A 33 -8.23 -7.23 -12.06
C MET A 33 -8.44 -5.90 -11.33
N ARG A 34 -9.69 -5.52 -11.04
CA ARG A 34 -10.01 -4.31 -10.27
C ARG A 34 -9.53 -4.41 -8.82
N VAL A 35 -9.70 -5.58 -8.20
CA VAL A 35 -9.18 -5.84 -6.86
C VAL A 35 -7.67 -5.79 -6.85
N LEU A 36 -7.00 -6.47 -7.79
CA LEU A 36 -5.53 -6.50 -7.90
C LEU A 36 -4.92 -5.12 -8.18
N ASN A 37 -5.60 -4.27 -8.95
CA ASN A 37 -5.12 -2.93 -9.29
C ASN A 37 -5.55 -1.84 -8.30
N TRP A 38 -5.98 -2.22 -7.09
CA TRP A 38 -6.40 -1.24 -6.11
C TRP A 38 -5.20 -0.41 -5.61
N LEU A 39 -5.30 0.91 -5.76
CA LEU A 39 -4.25 1.88 -5.36
C LEU A 39 -3.88 1.81 -3.86
N GLY A 40 -4.72 1.14 -3.05
CA GLY A 40 -4.54 0.88 -1.62
C GLY A 40 -3.61 -0.30 -1.30
N TRP A 41 -3.18 -1.11 -2.27
CA TRP A 41 -2.26 -2.23 -2.00
C TRP A 41 -0.90 -1.79 -1.49
N ALA A 42 -0.33 -0.73 -2.06
CA ALA A 42 0.97 -0.21 -1.65
C ALA A 42 1.03 0.19 -0.16
N PRO A 43 0.10 1.02 0.37
CA PRO A 43 0.11 1.35 1.80
C PRO A 43 -0.24 0.15 2.68
N LEU A 44 -1.11 -0.75 2.23
CA LEU A 44 -1.45 -1.97 2.98
C LEU A 44 -0.24 -2.88 3.14
N MET A 45 0.50 -3.15 2.05
CA MET A 45 1.72 -3.94 2.09
C MET A 45 2.80 -3.31 2.97
N ALA A 46 2.94 -1.98 2.94
CA ALA A 46 3.86 -1.27 3.82
C ALA A 46 3.52 -1.47 5.31
N VAL A 47 2.24 -1.39 5.68
CA VAL A 47 1.78 -1.65 7.06
C VAL A 47 2.01 -3.09 7.47
N VAL A 48 1.68 -4.05 6.59
CA VAL A 48 1.90 -5.48 6.85
C VAL A 48 3.39 -5.77 7.04
N GLN A 49 4.27 -5.19 6.23
CA GLN A 49 5.71 -5.32 6.38
C GLN A 49 6.21 -4.75 7.72
N LEU A 50 5.69 -3.59 8.13
CA LEU A 50 6.04 -2.96 9.40
C LEU A 50 5.60 -3.82 10.61
N LEU A 51 4.39 -4.38 10.56
CA LEU A 51 3.89 -5.31 11.55
C LEU A 51 4.71 -6.60 11.60
N GLY A 52 5.11 -7.13 10.45
CA GLY A 52 5.98 -8.30 10.37
C GLY A 52 7.35 -8.07 11.01
N LEU A 53 7.98 -6.93 10.73
CA LEU A 53 9.25 -6.53 11.35
C LEU A 53 9.10 -6.30 12.86
N LEU A 54 8.00 -5.71 13.31
CA LEU A 54 7.71 -5.51 14.72
C LEU A 54 7.54 -6.85 15.45
N ALA A 55 6.78 -7.77 14.87
CA ALA A 55 6.61 -9.11 15.41
C ALA A 55 7.94 -9.86 15.47
N LEU A 56 8.77 -9.78 14.42
CA LEU A 56 10.11 -10.36 14.41
C LEU A 56 11.02 -9.76 15.48
N PHE A 57 10.96 -8.44 15.69
CA PHE A 57 11.71 -7.78 16.76
C PHE A 57 11.28 -8.30 18.14
N LEU A 58 9.97 -8.29 18.43
CA LEU A 58 9.42 -8.75 19.72
C LEU A 58 9.66 -10.25 19.96
N TRP A 59 9.61 -11.05 18.90
CA TRP A 59 9.76 -12.51 18.98
C TRP A 59 11.20 -12.99 18.74
N SER A 60 12.15 -12.10 18.45
CA SER A 60 13.54 -12.45 18.16
C SER A 60 14.18 -13.29 19.29
N GLY A 61 13.98 -12.89 20.55
CA GLY A 61 14.48 -13.61 21.72
C GLY A 61 13.97 -15.06 21.82
N PRO A 62 12.65 -15.30 21.82
CA PRO A 62 12.09 -16.65 21.80
C PRO A 62 12.48 -17.46 20.55
N LEU A 63 12.54 -16.85 19.36
CA LEU A 63 12.96 -17.54 18.12
C LEU A 63 14.39 -18.09 18.27
N ILE A 64 15.31 -17.27 18.77
CA ILE A 64 16.71 -17.66 18.97
C ILE A 64 16.81 -18.79 20.00
N ARG A 65 16.07 -18.69 21.11
CA ARG A 65 16.04 -19.74 22.15
C ARG A 65 15.51 -21.08 21.66
N TRP A 66 14.69 -21.08 20.61
CA TRP A 66 14.16 -22.31 20.04
C TRP A 66 15.22 -23.07 19.21
N PHE A 67 16.10 -22.33 18.52
CA PHE A 67 17.19 -22.91 17.74
C PHE A 67 18.42 -23.24 18.60
N ASP A 68 18.74 -22.39 19.57
CA ASP A 68 19.84 -22.63 20.49
C ASP A 68 19.48 -22.14 21.91
N PRO A 69 19.15 -23.05 22.84
CA PRO A 69 18.84 -22.69 24.23
C PRO A 69 20.06 -22.13 25.00
N GLY A 70 21.29 -22.34 24.52
CA GLY A 70 22.53 -21.85 25.14
C GLY A 70 22.93 -20.42 24.72
N ALA A 71 22.49 -19.95 23.55
CA ALA A 71 22.82 -18.63 23.02
C ALA A 71 21.99 -17.47 23.63
N GLY A 72 20.99 -17.79 24.46
CA GLY A 72 19.88 -16.89 24.80
C GLY A 72 20.18 -15.63 25.61
N VAL A 73 21.44 -15.37 26.00
CA VAL A 73 21.83 -14.19 26.81
C VAL A 73 22.78 -13.26 26.06
N ILE A 74 23.63 -13.78 25.17
CA ILE A 74 24.68 -12.98 24.50
C ILE A 74 24.18 -12.41 23.16
N ASP A 75 23.37 -13.15 22.41
CA ASP A 75 22.93 -12.74 21.06
C ASP A 75 21.69 -11.85 21.04
N ALA A 76 20.82 -11.95 22.06
CA ALA A 76 19.63 -11.09 22.16
C ALA A 76 20.00 -9.60 22.28
N GLY A 77 21.15 -9.29 22.89
CA GLY A 77 21.65 -7.93 23.03
C GLY A 77 22.21 -7.30 21.74
N ALA A 78 22.68 -8.11 20.79
CA ALA A 78 23.27 -7.63 19.52
C ALA A 78 22.28 -7.68 18.35
N ILE A 79 21.41 -8.70 18.29
CA ILE A 79 20.43 -8.85 17.21
C ILE A 79 19.26 -7.87 17.38
N SER A 80 18.84 -7.62 18.63
CA SER A 80 17.78 -6.67 18.96
C SER A 80 18.03 -5.25 18.44
N PRO A 81 19.20 -4.60 18.68
CA PRO A 81 19.46 -3.27 18.14
C PRO A 81 19.59 -3.26 16.62
N CYS A 82 20.09 -4.32 15.98
CA CYS A 82 20.09 -4.43 14.51
C CYS A 82 18.67 -4.50 13.94
N LEU A 83 17.79 -5.32 14.52
CA LEU A 83 16.38 -5.41 14.13
C LEU A 83 15.64 -4.10 14.40
N LEU A 84 15.90 -3.45 15.53
CA LEU A 84 15.34 -2.15 15.88
C LEU A 84 15.81 -1.07 14.89
N ALA A 85 17.08 -1.06 14.51
CA ALA A 85 17.60 -0.13 13.49
C ALA A 85 16.92 -0.35 12.14
N LEU A 86 16.75 -1.60 11.70
CA LEU A 86 16.02 -1.92 10.47
C LEU A 86 14.55 -1.50 10.52
N LEU A 87 13.89 -1.69 11.67
CA LEU A 87 12.51 -1.27 11.89
C LEU A 87 12.39 0.25 11.83
N VAL A 88 13.32 0.97 12.46
CA VAL A 88 13.34 2.43 12.49
C VAL A 88 13.63 3.02 11.11
N VAL A 89 14.59 2.48 10.37
CA VAL A 89 14.86 2.90 8.98
C VAL A 89 13.63 2.66 8.09
N ASN A 90 12.97 1.51 8.20
CA ASN A 90 11.73 1.24 7.47
C ASN A 90 10.60 2.19 7.87
N LEU A 91 10.43 2.47 9.16
CA LEU A 91 9.44 3.41 9.64
C LEU A 91 9.68 4.81 9.05
N CYS A 92 10.94 5.26 9.03
CA CYS A 92 11.34 6.54 8.44
C CYS A 92 11.07 6.58 6.93
N ALA A 93 11.35 5.49 6.20
CA ALA A 93 11.09 5.39 4.77
C ALA A 93 9.60 5.43 4.46
N VAL A 94 8.79 4.66 5.21
CA VAL A 94 7.32 4.64 5.06
C VAL A 94 6.71 5.99 5.43
N SER A 95 7.18 6.63 6.51
CA SER A 95 6.69 7.97 6.89
C SER A 95 7.08 9.04 5.88
N ALA A 96 8.29 9.01 5.32
CA ALA A 96 8.70 9.93 4.26
C ALA A 96 7.87 9.72 2.98
N TRP A 97 7.58 8.46 2.64
CA TRP A 97 6.72 8.12 1.52
C TRP A 97 5.27 8.58 1.72
N LEU A 98 4.70 8.38 2.91
CA LEU A 98 3.36 8.88 3.28
C LEU A 98 3.30 10.40 3.28
N LEU A 99 4.33 11.07 3.82
CA LEU A 99 4.44 12.53 3.82
C LEU A 99 4.46 13.06 2.38
N LEU A 100 5.25 12.44 1.50
CA LEU A 100 5.27 12.79 0.08
C LEU A 100 3.90 12.63 -0.57
N ARG A 101 3.17 11.58 -0.19
CA ARG A 101 1.84 11.28 -0.71
C ARG A 101 0.81 12.31 -0.22
N LEU A 102 0.87 12.66 1.07
CA LEU A 102 0.04 13.69 1.69
C LEU A 102 0.32 15.08 1.11
N ILE A 103 1.59 15.42 0.92
CA ILE A 103 2.02 16.66 0.25
C ILE A 103 1.52 16.66 -1.19
N ARG A 104 1.67 15.55 -1.93
CA ARG A 104 1.18 15.46 -3.30
C ARG A 104 -0.33 15.68 -3.34
N GLU A 105 -1.12 14.86 -2.63
CA GLU A 105 -2.58 14.91 -2.64
C GLU A 105 -3.12 16.25 -2.09
N GLY A 106 -2.48 16.80 -1.05
CA GLY A 106 -2.85 18.08 -0.45
C GLY A 106 -2.49 19.29 -1.31
N LEU A 107 -1.31 19.33 -1.94
CA LEU A 107 -0.91 20.44 -2.82
C LEU A 107 -1.53 20.34 -4.22
N THR A 108 -1.64 19.15 -4.81
CA THR A 108 -2.30 19.02 -6.12
C THR A 108 -3.80 19.23 -6.02
N GLY A 109 -4.44 18.84 -4.91
CA GLY A 109 -5.86 19.15 -4.67
C GLY A 109 -6.13 20.64 -4.43
N PHE A 110 -5.13 21.41 -3.93
CA PHE A 110 -5.23 22.87 -3.81
C PHE A 110 -4.98 23.60 -5.15
N TYR A 111 -4.11 23.04 -6.01
CA TYR A 111 -3.79 23.63 -7.31
C TYR A 111 -4.79 23.31 -8.42
N GLU A 112 -5.67 22.31 -8.24
CA GLU A 112 -6.75 21.99 -9.18
C GLU A 112 -7.81 23.10 -9.30
N TRP A 113 -7.80 24.08 -8.39
CA TRP A 113 -8.67 25.27 -8.47
C TRP A 113 -8.12 26.38 -9.37
N ASP A 114 -6.85 26.31 -9.81
CA ASP A 114 -6.20 27.35 -10.63
C ASP A 114 -5.86 26.78 -12.03
N ASN A 115 -6.90 26.68 -12.86
CA ASN A 115 -6.95 26.03 -14.20
C ASN A 115 -6.04 26.63 -15.29
N GLU A 116 -5.04 27.46 -14.96
CA GLU A 116 -4.07 27.98 -15.94
C GLU A 116 -2.66 27.39 -15.79
N LEU A 117 -2.42 26.47 -14.84
CA LEU A 117 -1.07 25.94 -14.56
C LEU A 117 -0.78 24.53 -15.13
N ASP A 118 -1.60 24.02 -16.05
CA ASP A 118 -1.46 22.66 -16.62
C ASP A 118 -0.12 22.41 -17.38
N GLY A 119 0.59 23.49 -17.75
CA GLY A 119 1.92 23.41 -18.37
C GLY A 119 3.10 23.28 -17.39
N PHE A 120 2.93 23.67 -16.12
CA PHE A 120 4.01 23.74 -15.13
C PHE A 120 4.02 22.54 -14.18
N THR A 121 2.86 21.96 -13.90
CA THR A 121 2.70 20.85 -12.94
C THR A 121 3.31 19.54 -13.44
N ASN A 122 3.35 19.32 -14.76
CA ASN A 122 4.09 18.22 -15.40
C ASN A 122 5.63 18.39 -15.33
N LYS A 123 6.11 19.54 -14.86
CA LYS A 123 7.52 19.84 -14.56
C LYS A 123 7.73 20.24 -13.10
N LEU A 124 6.88 19.81 -12.16
CA LEU A 124 7.32 19.78 -10.76
C LEU A 124 8.61 18.96 -10.74
N PRO A 125 9.78 19.60 -10.53
CA PRO A 125 11.03 18.96 -10.90
C PRO A 125 11.16 17.75 -10.00
N VAL A 126 11.42 16.59 -10.60
CA VAL A 126 11.73 15.34 -9.88
C VAL A 126 12.74 15.62 -8.75
N CYS A 127 13.58 16.63 -8.94
CA CYS A 127 14.49 17.21 -7.97
C CYS A 127 13.82 17.77 -6.70
N LEU A 128 12.72 18.52 -6.76
CA LEU A 128 12.01 19.04 -5.58
C LEU A 128 11.41 17.89 -4.75
N ARG A 129 10.81 16.90 -5.44
CA ARG A 129 10.28 15.69 -4.80
C ARG A 129 11.40 14.92 -4.11
N ALA A 130 12.53 14.72 -4.77
CA ALA A 130 13.69 14.07 -4.20
C ALA A 130 14.25 14.85 -3.01
N LYS A 131 14.29 16.18 -3.07
CA LYS A 131 14.80 17.05 -2.00
C LYS A 131 13.94 17.01 -0.74
N ILE A 132 12.62 17.01 -0.87
CA ILE A 132 11.71 16.85 0.27
C ILE A 132 11.86 15.47 0.89
N LEU A 133 11.98 14.43 0.06
CA LEU A 133 12.11 13.05 0.51
C LEU A 133 13.45 12.81 1.22
N THR A 134 14.56 13.33 0.68
CA THR A 134 15.89 13.23 1.30
C THR A 134 15.95 14.03 2.59
N VAL A 135 15.47 15.28 2.63
CA VAL A 135 15.47 16.08 3.86
C VAL A 135 14.58 15.45 4.92
N GLY A 136 13.37 15.01 4.57
CA GLY A 136 12.47 14.32 5.49
C GLY A 136 13.09 13.04 6.05
N TYR A 137 13.69 12.22 5.18
CA TYR A 137 14.40 11.01 5.59
C TYR A 137 15.57 11.31 6.54
N PHE A 138 16.38 12.32 6.23
CA PHE A 138 17.51 12.71 7.09
C PHE A 138 17.07 13.23 8.45
N ILE A 139 16.00 14.04 8.52
CA ILE A 139 15.44 14.53 9.79
C ILE A 139 14.95 13.35 10.64
N LEU A 140 14.20 12.43 10.04
CA LEU A 140 13.69 11.25 10.70
C LEU A 140 14.83 10.33 11.18
N LEU A 141 15.87 10.14 10.37
CA LEU A 141 17.04 9.35 10.72
C LEU A 141 17.83 10.00 11.86
N LEU A 142 18.03 11.31 11.83
CA LEU A 142 18.69 12.04 12.93
C LEU A 142 17.89 11.95 14.23
N LEU A 143 16.55 12.06 14.14
CA LEU A 143 15.66 11.93 15.29
C LEU A 143 15.73 10.50 15.87
N ALA A 144 15.74 9.49 15.01
CA ALA A 144 15.95 8.10 15.39
C ALA A 144 17.31 7.87 16.08
N VAL A 145 18.41 8.37 15.51
CA VAL A 145 19.75 8.28 16.11
C VAL A 145 19.77 9.00 17.46
N GLY A 146 19.16 10.17 17.57
CA GLY A 146 19.04 10.90 18.83
C GLY A 146 18.24 10.13 19.90
N LEU A 147 17.12 9.50 19.53
CA LEU A 147 16.35 8.64 20.43
C LEU A 147 17.16 7.44 20.90
N PHE A 148 17.91 6.79 20.00
CA PHE A 148 18.79 5.69 20.35
C PHE A 148 19.92 6.13 21.29
N TRP A 149 20.51 7.29 21.05
CA TRP A 149 21.55 7.86 21.91
C TRP A 149 21.05 8.15 23.32
N VAL A 150 19.78 8.53 23.48
CA VAL A 150 19.15 8.77 24.79
C VAL A 150 18.77 7.46 25.48
N LEU A 151 18.48 6.40 24.72
CA LEU A 151 18.03 5.11 25.24
C LEU A 151 19.19 4.20 25.69
N VAL A 152 20.39 4.38 25.12
CA VAL A 152 21.64 3.68 25.46
C VAL A 152 22.35 4.39 26.61
#